data_AF-A0A9W4J154-F1
#
_entry.id   AF-A0A9W4J154-F1
#
_cell.length_a   1.000
_cell.length_b   1.000
_cell.length_c   1.000
_cell.angle_alpha   90.00
_cell.angle_beta   90.00
_cell.angle_gamma   90.00
#
_symmetry.space_group_name_H-M   'P 1'
#
loop_
_entity.id
_entity.type
_entity.pdbx_description
1 polymer ?
#
loop_
_entity_poly.entity_id
_entity_poly.type
_entity_poly.pdbx_seq_one_letter_code
_entity_poly.pdbx_strand_id
1 'polypeptide(L)'
;MLPRVFHRAASSFPVISARNVSTAAHKPKIVDLSRPFQHRSLCHPFHPPFVMTPWDTHQPMIAGRTIFRTASYYISMSDHSGTHVDAPKHFDPTPTALSVDQMPLSEFYTEGICLDLSHAELGAAIGVGEMATALPDSRQEIKQDDTVLLYMAYNKRVSPDDPRWQHDFPGLAPESVHWLADRGCKIFGVEAVSPAPEGELNFIAHNLCGERGMTHIEGLDNLESLLVGGSGSPIRAVAPSYSPSIRPAEPVSIASRLGIFPSLRTSRTLEHTTSATMTTATFKYIDPTSFDLHANEPFKKPWNKVDGPGCSYKLLDRESSVENLRGQETNFTTDNSGFAVYQAPTKKTFDAQVKEEYYAEVEELIRNKLPGVKKVVIFDHTIRRREKGSARSPVQLVHLDQTPKAAEMRVRRHIPEAEAEELLKGRYQIINVWRPIENPASDFPLAVIDWRSLRPSDLVKVDLLYPKSFQELGEVAPDPGSTQSTEGYEVKGEQFAVAPSVKHRFYYLKDMTPEEVMLIKCFDSRSHAMTDGETSIAHGACHTAFFDPQTKTGSPGRQSIEVRCLVFY
;
A
#
# COMPACT_ATOMS: atom_id res chain seq x y z
N MET A 1 25.38 54.54 15.01
CA MET A 1 26.19 53.32 14.84
C MET A 1 25.76 52.64 13.55
N LEU A 2 26.61 52.73 12.53
CA LEU A 2 26.54 52.07 11.22
C LEU A 2 26.69 50.54 11.34
N PRO A 3 26.48 49.72 10.28
CA PRO A 3 25.42 49.75 9.26
C PRO A 3 24.86 48.34 8.92
N ARG A 4 23.68 48.28 8.27
CA ARG A 4 23.20 47.08 7.54
C ARG A 4 23.81 47.05 6.14
N VAL A 5 24.54 45.98 5.82
CA VAL A 5 25.08 45.71 4.48
C VAL A 5 24.14 44.71 3.79
N PHE A 6 23.40 45.17 2.78
CA PHE A 6 22.82 44.30 1.75
C PHE A 6 23.75 44.33 0.54
N HIS A 7 24.48 43.24 0.30
CA HIS A 7 25.17 43.03 -0.97
C HIS A 7 24.14 42.53 -2.00
N ARG A 8 23.86 43.36 -3.00
CA ARG A 8 23.30 42.93 -4.29
C ARG A 8 24.41 42.26 -5.09
N ALA A 9 24.30 40.95 -5.30
CA ALA A 9 24.94 40.28 -6.42
C ALA A 9 23.91 40.19 -7.54
N ALA A 10 24.26 40.70 -8.72
CA ALA A 10 23.41 40.73 -9.89
C ALA A 10 23.25 39.31 -10.45
N SER A 11 22.01 38.79 -10.46
CA SER A 11 21.66 37.62 -11.27
C SER A 11 21.15 38.11 -12.62
N SER A 12 21.78 37.60 -13.67
CA SER A 12 21.43 37.74 -15.07
C SER A 12 20.14 36.98 -15.38
N PHE A 13 18.99 37.57 -15.04
CA PHE A 13 17.71 37.23 -15.64
C PHE A 13 17.30 38.40 -16.54
N PRO A 14 16.91 38.17 -17.81
CA PRO A 14 16.31 39.23 -18.60
C PRO A 14 14.95 39.53 -17.98
N VAL A 15 14.88 40.66 -17.27
CA VAL A 15 13.62 41.30 -16.90
C VAL A 15 12.97 41.71 -18.22
N ILE A 16 11.88 41.04 -18.61
CA ILE A 16 10.98 41.55 -19.65
C ILE A 16 10.25 42.76 -19.06
N SER A 17 10.95 43.89 -19.02
CA SER A 17 10.40 45.20 -18.77
C SER A 17 9.77 45.66 -20.07
N ALA A 18 8.45 45.68 -20.11
CA ALA A 18 7.69 46.31 -21.18
C ALA A 18 8.02 47.82 -21.21
N ARG A 19 8.96 48.22 -22.06
CA ARG A 19 9.05 49.56 -22.65
C ARG A 19 10.03 49.56 -23.83
N ASN A 20 9.43 49.63 -25.03
CA ASN A 20 9.96 50.09 -26.30
C ASN A 20 11.19 49.39 -26.89
N VAL A 21 10.94 48.29 -27.61
CA VAL A 21 11.64 48.00 -28.88
C VAL A 21 10.60 47.54 -29.90
N SER A 22 10.48 48.30 -30.98
CA SER A 22 9.72 47.98 -32.19
C SER A 22 10.52 47.01 -33.06
N THR A 23 10.23 45.72 -32.90
CA THR A 23 10.27 44.71 -33.97
C THR A 23 9.11 43.78 -33.67
N ALA A 24 8.30 43.40 -34.66
CA ALA A 24 7.18 42.48 -34.47
C ALA A 24 7.69 41.09 -34.03
N ALA A 25 8.04 40.95 -32.75
CA ALA A 25 8.35 39.68 -32.13
C ALA A 25 7.03 38.91 -32.09
N HIS A 26 6.96 37.82 -32.88
CA HIS A 26 5.87 36.86 -32.80
C HIS A 26 5.69 36.49 -31.33
N LYS A 27 4.50 36.72 -30.77
CA LYS A 27 4.18 36.22 -29.44
C LYS A 27 4.35 34.69 -29.47
N PRO A 28 5.03 34.09 -28.48
CA PRO A 28 5.14 32.64 -28.42
C PRO A 28 3.74 32.03 -28.41
N LYS A 29 3.51 31.06 -29.29
CA LYS A 29 2.26 30.31 -29.36
C LYS A 29 2.34 29.20 -28.31
N ILE A 30 1.37 29.17 -27.40
CA ILE A 30 1.20 28.04 -26.49
C ILE A 30 0.37 26.99 -27.22
N VAL A 31 0.89 25.77 -27.27
CA VAL A 31 0.20 24.60 -27.83
C VAL A 31 -0.14 23.67 -26.68
N ASP A 32 -1.40 23.25 -26.60
CA ASP A 32 -1.84 22.21 -25.66
C ASP A 32 -1.52 20.83 -26.25
N LEU A 33 -0.59 20.12 -25.63
CA LEU A 33 -0.18 18.77 -26.02
C LEU A 33 -0.85 17.68 -25.18
N SER A 34 -1.86 18.05 -24.38
CA SER A 34 -2.53 17.15 -23.46
C SER A 34 -3.88 16.66 -23.98
N ARG A 35 -4.23 15.44 -23.57
CA ARG A 35 -5.55 14.86 -23.82
C ARG A 35 -6.56 15.38 -22.78
N PRO A 36 -7.84 15.54 -23.16
CA PRO A 36 -8.89 15.85 -22.20
C PRO A 36 -9.12 14.65 -21.27
N PHE A 37 -9.21 14.93 -19.96
CA PHE A 37 -9.68 13.95 -19.00
C PHE A 37 -11.22 13.93 -18.98
N GLN A 38 -11.78 12.76 -19.21
CA GLN A 38 -13.19 12.41 -19.03
C GLN A 38 -13.30 11.10 -18.24
N HIS A 39 -14.46 10.82 -17.64
CA HIS A 39 -14.67 9.53 -16.98
C HIS A 39 -14.34 8.38 -17.93
N ARG A 40 -13.51 7.43 -17.45
CA ARG A 40 -12.93 6.34 -18.25
C ARG A 40 -12.04 6.81 -19.40
N SER A 41 -11.31 7.90 -19.20
CA SER A 41 -10.19 8.26 -20.08
C SER A 41 -9.29 7.05 -20.24
N LEU A 42 -8.89 6.80 -21.50
CA LEU A 42 -8.01 5.70 -21.81
C LEU A 42 -6.67 5.89 -21.10
N CYS A 43 -6.20 4.81 -20.50
CA CYS A 43 -4.90 4.69 -19.87
C CYS A 43 -4.31 3.33 -20.24
N HIS A 44 -3.06 3.11 -19.88
CA HIS A 44 -2.43 1.81 -20.03
C HIS A 44 -3.21 0.74 -19.21
N PRO A 45 -3.48 -0.46 -19.75
CA PRO A 45 -4.38 -1.46 -19.12
C PRO A 45 -3.99 -1.93 -17.71
N PHE A 46 -2.71 -1.82 -17.33
CA PHE A 46 -2.23 -2.16 -15.98
C PHE A 46 -2.55 -1.12 -14.91
N HIS A 47 -3.04 0.07 -15.28
CA HIS A 47 -3.35 1.14 -14.34
C HIS A 47 -4.85 1.22 -14.06
N PRO A 48 -5.27 1.62 -12.84
CA PRO A 48 -6.68 1.80 -12.52
C PRO A 48 -7.31 2.88 -13.41
N PRO A 49 -8.58 2.74 -13.79
CA PRO A 49 -9.25 3.66 -14.69
C PRO A 49 -9.44 5.04 -14.06
N PHE A 50 -9.38 6.10 -14.88
CA PHE A 50 -9.74 7.45 -14.46
C PHE A 50 -11.24 7.54 -14.13
N VAL A 51 -11.56 7.83 -12.88
CA VAL A 51 -12.93 8.03 -12.40
C VAL A 51 -13.17 9.50 -12.15
N MET A 52 -14.16 10.07 -12.82
CA MET A 52 -14.63 11.43 -12.58
C MET A 52 -16.14 11.38 -12.45
N THR A 53 -16.64 11.81 -11.30
CA THR A 53 -18.08 11.85 -10.99
C THR A 53 -18.44 13.22 -10.43
N PRO A 54 -19.62 13.77 -10.75
CA PRO A 54 -20.11 14.96 -10.06
C PRO A 54 -20.21 14.67 -8.56
N TRP A 55 -19.60 15.52 -7.74
CA TRP A 55 -19.76 15.49 -6.28
C TRP A 55 -20.96 16.35 -5.88
N ASP A 56 -20.94 17.61 -6.32
CA ASP A 56 -22.09 18.51 -6.28
C ASP A 56 -22.43 18.95 -7.69
N THR A 57 -23.72 19.07 -7.94
CA THR A 57 -24.25 19.76 -9.13
C THR A 57 -24.88 21.06 -8.65
N HIS A 58 -25.00 22.09 -9.50
CA HIS A 58 -25.57 23.41 -9.16
C HIS A 58 -27.02 23.42 -8.62
N GLN A 59 -27.54 22.26 -8.21
CA GLN A 59 -28.69 22.10 -7.35
C GLN A 59 -28.54 22.97 -6.08
N PRO A 60 -29.64 23.60 -5.62
CA PRO A 60 -29.62 24.49 -4.48
C PRO A 60 -29.39 23.70 -3.18
N MET A 61 -28.38 24.11 -2.42
CA MET A 61 -28.14 23.62 -1.07
C MET A 61 -28.47 24.72 -0.06
N ILE A 62 -29.00 24.32 1.10
CA ILE A 62 -29.38 25.26 2.18
C ILE A 62 -28.38 25.13 3.32
N ALA A 63 -27.65 26.21 3.59
CA ALA A 63 -26.83 26.38 4.78
C ALA A 63 -27.45 27.47 5.66
N GLY A 64 -28.21 27.07 6.68
CA GLY A 64 -28.97 27.98 7.52
C GLY A 64 -30.03 28.75 6.72
N ARG A 65 -29.83 30.07 6.55
CA ARG A 65 -30.73 30.94 5.76
C ARG A 65 -30.22 31.22 4.34
N THR A 66 -29.06 30.66 3.98
CA THR A 66 -28.42 30.91 2.68
C THR A 66 -28.69 29.75 1.75
N ILE A 67 -29.22 30.07 0.56
CA ILE A 67 -29.26 29.14 -0.57
C ILE A 67 -27.99 29.39 -1.38
N PHE A 68 -27.13 28.40 -1.49
CA PHE A 68 -25.92 28.46 -2.31
C PHE A 68 -25.92 27.32 -3.34
N ARG A 69 -25.23 27.54 -4.46
CA ARG A 69 -25.14 26.61 -5.59
C ARG A 69 -23.68 26.49 -5.99
N THR A 70 -23.17 25.28 -6.03
CA THR A 70 -21.80 24.96 -6.45
C THR A 70 -21.84 23.75 -7.36
N ALA A 71 -20.84 23.61 -8.22
CA ALA A 71 -20.55 22.33 -8.85
C ALA A 71 -19.12 21.95 -8.57
N SER A 72 -18.94 20.71 -8.17
CA SER A 72 -17.63 20.11 -7.93
C SER A 72 -17.66 18.68 -8.44
N TYR A 73 -16.49 18.16 -8.78
CA TYR A 73 -16.34 16.79 -9.25
C TYR A 73 -15.36 16.07 -8.32
N TYR A 74 -15.68 14.84 -7.99
CA TYR A 74 -14.75 13.89 -7.42
C TYR A 74 -13.91 13.29 -8.55
N ILE A 75 -12.59 13.29 -8.39
CA ILE A 75 -11.64 12.72 -9.33
C ILE A 75 -10.79 11.70 -8.59
N SER A 76 -10.72 10.48 -9.12
CA SER A 76 -9.78 9.43 -8.73
C SER A 76 -9.03 8.99 -9.97
N MET A 77 -7.70 9.08 -9.93
CA MET A 77 -6.85 8.80 -11.09
C MET A 77 -5.54 8.14 -10.65
N SER A 78 -4.96 7.32 -11.54
CA SER A 78 -3.55 6.95 -11.43
C SER A 78 -2.69 8.16 -11.79
N ASP A 79 -1.51 8.24 -11.20
CA ASP A 79 -0.37 9.04 -11.69
C ASP A 79 0.00 8.75 -13.15
N HIS A 80 -0.28 7.55 -13.67
CA HIS A 80 -0.11 7.17 -15.08
C HIS A 80 -1.43 7.22 -15.90
N SER A 81 -2.31 8.16 -15.59
CA SER A 81 -3.57 8.35 -16.34
C SER A 81 -3.41 9.42 -17.41
N GLY A 82 -3.87 9.14 -18.64
CA GLY A 82 -3.89 10.12 -19.74
C GLY A 82 -2.49 10.63 -20.10
N THR A 83 -2.38 11.91 -20.46
CA THR A 83 -1.09 12.56 -20.68
C THR A 83 -0.37 12.77 -19.35
N HIS A 84 0.78 12.14 -19.15
CA HIS A 84 1.48 12.11 -17.86
C HIS A 84 3.00 12.03 -18.00
N VAL A 85 3.71 12.19 -16.87
CA VAL A 85 5.17 12.16 -16.75
C VAL A 85 5.57 11.05 -15.79
N ASP A 86 6.60 10.28 -16.16
CA ASP A 86 7.16 9.24 -15.32
C ASP A 86 8.37 9.71 -14.53
N ALA A 87 8.20 9.91 -13.22
CA ALA A 87 9.33 10.27 -12.35
C ALA A 87 10.33 9.10 -12.20
N PRO A 88 11.62 9.35 -11.90
CA PRO A 88 12.62 8.29 -11.73
C PRO A 88 12.22 7.13 -10.81
N LYS A 89 11.49 7.46 -9.74
CA LYS A 89 10.96 6.48 -8.79
C LYS A 89 9.97 5.47 -9.39
N HIS A 90 9.43 5.74 -10.58
CA HIS A 90 8.58 4.81 -11.30
C HIS A 90 9.34 3.53 -11.69
N PHE A 91 10.59 3.69 -12.14
CA PHE A 91 11.43 2.58 -12.63
C PHE A 91 12.60 2.24 -11.71
N ASP A 92 13.05 3.16 -10.86
CA ASP A 92 14.16 2.96 -9.91
C ASP A 92 13.61 2.70 -8.49
N PRO A 93 13.78 1.48 -7.93
CA PRO A 93 13.28 1.13 -6.60
C PRO A 93 14.15 1.68 -5.46
N THR A 94 15.28 2.33 -5.75
CA THR A 94 16.19 2.82 -4.72
C THR A 94 15.55 3.94 -3.90
N PRO A 95 15.87 4.07 -2.60
CA PRO A 95 15.37 5.17 -1.77
C PRO A 95 15.78 6.57 -2.26
N THR A 96 16.80 6.66 -3.11
CA THR A 96 17.34 7.88 -3.69
C THR A 96 16.65 8.32 -4.98
N ALA A 97 15.83 7.46 -5.59
CA ALA A 97 15.09 7.78 -6.79
C ALA A 97 14.11 8.94 -6.52
N LEU A 98 14.19 9.98 -7.36
CA LEU A 98 13.37 11.18 -7.20
C LEU A 98 11.91 10.88 -7.53
N SER A 99 11.00 11.24 -6.62
CA SER A 99 9.57 11.35 -6.94
C SER A 99 9.29 12.67 -7.68
N VAL A 100 8.12 12.77 -8.32
CA VAL A 100 7.75 13.94 -9.14
C VAL A 100 7.83 15.27 -8.38
N ASP A 101 7.52 15.28 -7.07
CA ASP A 101 7.60 16.46 -6.20
C ASP A 101 9.04 16.86 -5.81
N GLN A 102 10.01 15.97 -6.05
CA GLN A 102 11.43 16.17 -5.76
C GLN A 102 12.24 16.55 -7.01
N MET A 103 11.68 16.34 -8.21
CA MET A 103 12.33 16.70 -9.47
C MET A 103 12.40 18.24 -9.62
N PRO A 104 13.57 18.80 -9.98
CA PRO A 104 13.70 20.23 -10.21
C PRO A 104 12.77 20.73 -11.32
N LEU A 105 12.13 21.89 -11.13
CA LEU A 105 11.28 22.50 -12.17
C LEU A 105 12.03 22.78 -13.47
N SER A 106 13.35 22.96 -13.43
CA SER A 106 14.19 23.10 -14.61
C SER A 106 14.19 21.87 -15.51
N GLU A 107 13.84 20.68 -14.98
CA GLU A 107 13.66 19.48 -15.80
C GLU A 107 12.34 19.52 -16.59
N PHE A 108 11.34 20.30 -16.15
CA PHE A 108 10.05 20.41 -16.81
C PHE A 108 9.91 21.63 -17.72
N TYR A 109 10.98 22.42 -17.86
CA TYR A 109 11.01 23.61 -18.69
C TYR A 109 12.32 23.65 -19.47
N THR A 110 12.33 22.93 -20.57
CA THR A 110 13.49 22.69 -21.44
C THR A 110 13.26 23.27 -22.83
N GLU A 111 14.34 23.44 -23.60
CA GLU A 111 14.22 23.51 -25.05
C GLU A 111 13.82 22.13 -25.57
N GLY A 112 13.12 22.08 -26.69
CA GLY A 112 12.66 20.80 -27.23
C GLY A 112 12.42 20.83 -28.73
N ILE A 113 12.59 19.65 -29.32
CA ILE A 113 12.44 19.40 -30.75
C ILE A 113 11.34 18.37 -30.98
N CYS A 114 10.80 18.30 -32.18
CA CYS A 114 9.81 17.29 -32.55
C CYS A 114 10.26 16.58 -33.82
N LEU A 115 10.46 15.27 -33.73
CA LEU A 115 10.89 14.42 -34.84
C LEU A 115 9.67 13.76 -35.49
N ASP A 116 9.60 13.86 -36.81
CA ASP A 116 8.55 13.23 -37.61
C ASP A 116 8.91 11.76 -37.88
N LEU A 117 8.18 10.86 -37.23
CA LEU A 117 8.22 9.41 -37.36
C LEU A 117 6.87 8.87 -37.81
N SER A 118 6.03 9.70 -38.43
CA SER A 118 4.67 9.34 -38.86
C SER A 118 4.62 8.20 -39.90
N HIS A 119 5.75 7.92 -40.53
CA HIS A 119 5.95 6.84 -41.48
C HIS A 119 6.17 5.46 -40.82
N ALA A 120 6.41 5.39 -39.51
CA ALA A 120 6.61 4.13 -38.80
C ALA A 120 5.36 3.22 -38.88
N GLU A 121 5.55 1.92 -39.10
CA GLU A 121 4.44 0.95 -39.10
C GLU A 121 3.82 0.83 -37.70
N LEU A 122 2.53 0.47 -37.63
CA LEU A 122 1.87 0.21 -36.33
C LEU A 122 2.55 -0.99 -35.64
N GLY A 123 2.73 -0.89 -34.32
CA GLY A 123 3.45 -1.90 -33.52
C GLY A 123 4.96 -1.99 -33.76
N ALA A 124 5.54 -1.12 -34.60
CA ALA A 124 6.97 -1.17 -34.90
C ALA A 124 7.84 -0.69 -33.74
N ALA A 125 8.96 -1.38 -33.52
CA ALA A 125 10.07 -0.89 -32.70
C ALA A 125 10.97 0.03 -33.55
N ILE A 126 10.88 1.33 -33.31
CA ILE A 126 11.59 2.38 -34.05
C ILE A 126 13.07 2.34 -33.66
N GLY A 127 13.91 1.94 -34.61
CA GLY A 127 15.35 1.83 -34.44
C GLY A 127 16.09 3.16 -34.63
N VAL A 128 17.42 3.08 -34.48
CA VAL A 128 18.32 4.23 -34.67
C VAL A 128 18.30 4.75 -36.09
N GLY A 129 18.03 3.90 -37.09
CA GLY A 129 18.05 4.30 -38.50
C GLY A 129 16.96 5.33 -38.84
N GLU A 130 15.75 5.09 -38.36
CA GLU A 130 14.61 5.99 -38.49
C GLU A 130 14.88 7.32 -37.76
N MET A 131 15.39 7.25 -36.52
CA MET A 131 15.74 8.43 -35.73
C MET A 131 16.86 9.27 -36.36
N ALA A 132 17.89 8.61 -36.89
CA ALA A 132 19.01 9.26 -37.56
C ALA A 132 18.63 9.87 -38.91
N THR A 133 17.52 9.43 -39.51
CA THR A 133 16.95 10.05 -40.72
C THR A 133 16.08 11.25 -40.35
N ALA A 134 15.22 11.11 -39.33
CA ALA A 134 14.28 12.15 -38.91
C ALA A 134 14.96 13.41 -38.33
N LEU A 135 16.10 13.28 -37.64
CA LEU A 135 16.78 14.41 -37.00
C LEU A 135 17.34 15.43 -38.03
N PRO A 136 18.10 15.04 -39.07
CA PRO A 136 18.49 15.96 -40.14
C PRO A 136 17.29 16.58 -40.88
N ASP A 137 16.23 15.81 -41.12
CA ASP A 137 15.05 16.26 -41.85
C ASP A 137 14.27 17.36 -41.11
N SER A 138 14.26 17.30 -39.76
CA SER A 138 13.68 18.35 -38.92
C SER A 138 14.49 19.65 -38.96
N ARG A 139 15.76 19.59 -39.39
CA ARG A 139 16.74 20.70 -39.33
C ARG A 139 16.96 21.23 -37.92
N GLN A 140 16.77 20.37 -36.93
CA GLN A 140 17.00 20.66 -35.52
C GLN A 140 18.21 19.86 -35.02
N GLU A 141 18.75 20.27 -33.89
CA GLU A 141 19.81 19.54 -33.19
C GLU A 141 19.32 19.23 -31.78
N ILE A 142 19.67 18.05 -31.26
CA ILE A 142 19.45 17.72 -29.85
C ILE A 142 20.59 18.35 -29.06
N LYS A 143 20.25 19.25 -28.14
CA LYS A 143 21.19 19.85 -27.18
C LYS A 143 21.12 19.13 -25.85
N GLN A 144 22.11 19.42 -25.00
CA GLN A 144 22.13 18.94 -23.64
C GLN A 144 20.89 19.42 -22.88
N ASP A 145 20.22 18.46 -22.24
CA ASP A 145 19.01 18.61 -21.44
C ASP A 145 17.73 18.92 -22.23
N ASP A 146 17.74 18.67 -23.55
CA ASP A 146 16.57 18.88 -24.41
C ASP A 146 15.46 17.84 -24.18
N THR A 147 14.24 18.26 -24.52
CA THR A 147 13.10 17.36 -24.72
C THR A 147 12.97 16.96 -26.20
N VAL A 148 12.87 15.66 -26.48
CA VAL A 148 12.65 15.14 -27.84
C VAL A 148 11.26 14.53 -27.97
N LEU A 149 10.38 15.16 -28.74
CA LEU A 149 9.01 14.68 -28.98
C LEU A 149 8.95 13.83 -30.24
N LEU A 150 8.31 12.67 -30.16
CA LEU A 150 8.26 11.67 -31.22
C LEU A 150 6.86 11.64 -31.82
N TYR A 151 6.70 12.29 -32.97
CA TYR A 151 5.43 12.30 -33.67
C TYR A 151 5.30 11.05 -34.55
N MET A 152 4.41 10.13 -34.20
CA MET A 152 4.19 8.87 -34.91
C MET A 152 2.85 8.86 -35.67
N ALA A 153 2.14 10.00 -35.64
CA ALA A 153 0.78 10.19 -36.11
C ALA A 153 -0.22 9.18 -35.51
N TYR A 154 0.09 8.60 -34.34
CA TYR A 154 -0.65 7.45 -33.83
C TYR A 154 -2.12 7.80 -33.56
N ASN A 155 -2.36 8.93 -32.90
CA ASN A 155 -3.71 9.42 -32.57
C ASN A 155 -4.54 9.78 -33.82
N LYS A 156 -3.90 9.99 -34.97
CA LYS A 156 -4.59 10.22 -36.26
C LYS A 156 -4.89 8.92 -37.02
N ARG A 157 -4.13 7.86 -36.73
CA ARG A 157 -4.20 6.57 -37.43
C ARG A 157 -5.12 5.58 -36.73
N VAL A 158 -5.17 5.64 -35.40
CA VAL A 158 -5.96 4.74 -34.56
C VAL A 158 -6.84 5.58 -33.64
N SER A 159 -8.16 5.41 -33.77
CA SER A 159 -9.13 6.11 -32.92
C SER A 159 -9.01 5.63 -31.47
N PRO A 160 -9.19 6.49 -30.46
CA PRO A 160 -9.29 6.08 -29.06
C PRO A 160 -10.31 4.96 -28.80
N ASP A 161 -11.42 4.93 -29.55
CA ASP A 161 -12.46 3.90 -29.39
C ASP A 161 -12.09 2.56 -30.04
N ASP A 162 -10.99 2.51 -30.81
CA ASP A 162 -10.48 1.28 -31.41
C ASP A 162 -9.64 0.52 -30.37
N PRO A 163 -9.93 -0.77 -30.08
CA PRO A 163 -9.14 -1.55 -29.13
C PRO A 163 -7.64 -1.58 -29.44
N ARG A 164 -7.27 -1.47 -30.73
CA ARG A 164 -5.87 -1.39 -31.16
C ARG A 164 -5.15 -0.18 -30.57
N TRP A 165 -5.87 0.85 -30.14
CA TRP A 165 -5.29 2.06 -29.55
C TRP A 165 -4.41 1.75 -28.33
N GLN A 166 -4.72 0.70 -27.58
CA GLN A 166 -3.93 0.28 -26.41
C GLN A 166 -2.78 -0.69 -26.74
N HIS A 167 -2.65 -1.15 -27.99
CA HIS A 167 -1.81 -2.31 -28.33
C HIS A 167 -0.90 -2.08 -29.55
N ASP A 168 -1.44 -1.52 -30.63
CA ASP A 168 -0.77 -1.46 -31.94
C ASP A 168 0.04 -0.14 -32.14
N PHE A 169 0.47 0.51 -31.07
CA PHE A 169 1.27 1.73 -31.20
C PHE A 169 2.73 1.42 -31.55
N PRO A 170 3.35 2.21 -32.44
CA PRO A 170 4.80 2.22 -32.57
C PRO A 170 5.44 2.82 -31.31
N GLY A 171 6.70 2.48 -31.07
CA GLY A 171 7.49 3.05 -29.99
C GLY A 171 8.98 2.77 -30.17
N LEU A 172 9.82 3.23 -29.23
CA LEU A 172 11.27 3.12 -29.37
C LEU A 172 11.79 1.68 -29.21
N ALA A 173 12.75 1.31 -30.05
CA ALA A 173 13.64 0.19 -29.76
C ALA A 173 14.63 0.56 -28.62
N PRO A 174 15.14 -0.42 -27.83
CA PRO A 174 16.08 -0.17 -26.75
C PRO A 174 17.31 0.68 -27.15
N GLU A 175 17.88 0.41 -28.33
CA GLU A 175 19.02 1.15 -28.87
C GLU A 175 18.71 2.62 -29.16
N SER A 176 17.46 2.95 -29.46
CA SER A 176 17.02 4.33 -29.71
C SER A 176 16.93 5.14 -28.42
N VAL A 177 16.62 4.51 -27.28
CA VAL A 177 16.68 5.14 -25.95
C VAL A 177 18.13 5.54 -25.63
N HIS A 178 19.08 4.63 -25.84
CA HIS A 178 20.50 4.94 -25.69
C HIS A 178 20.97 6.04 -26.64
N TRP A 179 20.52 6.00 -27.89
CA TRP A 179 20.90 6.98 -28.91
C TRP A 179 20.46 8.40 -28.56
N LEU A 180 19.25 8.55 -28.00
CA LEU A 180 18.74 9.82 -27.49
C LEU A 180 19.57 10.29 -26.29
N ALA A 181 19.80 9.41 -25.32
CA ALA A 181 20.59 9.67 -24.13
C ALA A 181 22.02 10.14 -24.47
N ASP A 182 22.68 9.46 -25.41
CA ASP A 182 24.05 9.79 -25.87
C ASP A 182 24.14 11.17 -26.52
N ARG A 183 23.01 11.76 -26.93
CA ARG A 183 22.91 13.08 -27.57
C ARG A 183 22.46 14.18 -26.61
N GLY A 184 22.35 13.87 -25.32
CA GLY A 184 21.97 14.84 -24.30
C GLY A 184 20.47 15.02 -24.13
N CYS A 185 19.64 14.19 -24.75
CA CYS A 185 18.20 14.17 -24.46
C CYS A 185 17.99 13.86 -22.97
N LYS A 186 17.20 14.69 -22.28
CA LYS A 186 16.83 14.47 -20.88
C LYS A 186 15.43 13.89 -20.73
N ILE A 187 14.52 14.32 -21.61
CA ILE A 187 13.13 13.88 -21.65
C ILE A 187 12.76 13.52 -23.08
N PHE A 188 12.06 12.41 -23.31
CA PHE A 188 11.38 12.21 -24.58
C PHE A 188 9.87 12.05 -24.41
N GLY A 189 9.11 12.32 -25.46
CA GLY A 189 7.65 12.27 -25.43
C GLY A 189 7.07 11.43 -26.56
N VAL A 190 6.05 10.63 -26.26
CA VAL A 190 5.31 9.82 -27.24
C VAL A 190 3.80 10.08 -27.19
N GLU A 191 3.13 9.91 -28.33
CA GLU A 191 1.65 9.96 -28.40
C GLU A 191 0.98 8.75 -27.75
N ALA A 192 1.69 7.62 -27.73
CA ALA A 192 1.20 6.33 -27.28
C ALA A 192 1.07 6.24 -25.76
N VAL A 193 0.40 5.18 -25.29
CA VAL A 193 0.23 4.86 -23.85
C VAL A 193 1.49 4.30 -23.19
N SER A 194 2.62 4.26 -23.90
CA SER A 194 3.91 3.73 -23.47
C SER A 194 5.03 4.12 -24.45
N PRO A 195 6.30 4.21 -24.00
CA PRO A 195 7.45 4.66 -24.79
C PRO A 195 7.89 3.68 -25.88
N ALA A 196 7.60 2.39 -25.72
CA ALA A 196 8.02 1.32 -26.63
C ALA A 196 6.88 0.31 -26.83
N PRO A 197 6.89 -0.50 -27.93
CA PRO A 197 5.79 -1.40 -28.25
C PRO A 197 5.42 -2.32 -27.08
N GLU A 198 4.15 -2.73 -27.05
CA GLU A 198 3.60 -3.54 -25.96
C GLU A 198 4.44 -4.79 -25.66
N GLY A 199 4.55 -5.12 -24.37
CA GLY A 199 5.24 -6.30 -23.89
C GLY A 199 6.65 -5.99 -23.36
N GLU A 200 7.59 -6.92 -23.58
CA GLU A 200 8.93 -6.88 -22.99
C GLU A 200 9.71 -5.61 -23.35
N LEU A 201 9.59 -5.16 -24.61
CA LEU A 201 10.28 -3.96 -25.10
C LEU A 201 9.91 -2.71 -24.31
N ASN A 202 8.64 -2.59 -23.91
CA ASN A 202 8.20 -1.49 -23.07
C ASN A 202 8.93 -1.46 -21.72
N PHE A 203 9.01 -2.59 -21.02
CA PHE A 203 9.69 -2.66 -19.73
C PHE A 203 11.20 -2.40 -19.86
N ILE A 204 11.83 -2.87 -20.95
CA ILE A 204 13.23 -2.56 -21.24
C ILE A 204 13.42 -1.05 -21.41
N ALA A 205 12.56 -0.38 -22.20
CA ALA A 205 12.67 1.06 -22.41
C ALA A 205 12.58 1.86 -21.10
N HIS A 206 11.66 1.50 -20.20
CA HIS A 206 11.55 2.13 -18.87
C HIS A 206 12.81 1.93 -18.02
N ASN A 207 13.35 0.71 -17.97
CA ASN A 207 14.58 0.43 -17.23
C ASN A 207 15.77 1.23 -17.78
N LEU A 208 15.88 1.30 -19.12
CA LEU A 208 16.93 2.07 -19.77
C LEU A 208 16.82 3.57 -19.46
N CYS A 209 15.61 4.13 -19.37
CA CYS A 209 15.45 5.53 -18.95
C CYS A 209 16.07 5.76 -17.57
N GLY A 210 15.83 4.84 -16.63
CA GLY A 210 16.43 4.91 -15.30
C GLY A 210 17.94 4.75 -15.27
N GLU A 211 18.47 3.77 -15.99
CA GLU A 211 19.91 3.57 -16.12
C GLU A 211 20.62 4.80 -16.71
N ARG A 212 19.94 5.50 -17.63
CA ARG A 212 20.48 6.65 -18.36
C ARG A 212 20.16 8.00 -17.71
N GLY A 213 19.43 8.01 -16.58
CA GLY A 213 19.03 9.25 -15.90
C GLY A 213 18.10 10.15 -16.71
N MET A 214 17.32 9.53 -17.62
CA MET A 214 16.29 10.15 -18.44
C MET A 214 14.90 9.89 -17.88
N THR A 215 13.93 10.71 -18.27
CA THR A 215 12.49 10.49 -18.03
C THR A 215 11.73 10.60 -19.34
N HIS A 216 10.44 10.29 -19.35
CA HIS A 216 9.60 10.36 -20.54
C HIS A 216 8.17 10.79 -20.23
N ILE A 217 7.47 11.18 -21.30
CA ILE A 217 6.09 11.68 -21.29
C ILE A 217 5.26 10.82 -22.23
N GLU A 218 4.13 10.34 -21.75
CA GLU A 218 3.25 9.45 -22.50
C GLU A 218 1.89 10.09 -22.75
N GLY A 219 1.15 9.56 -23.73
CA GLY A 219 -0.21 9.97 -24.04
C GLY A 219 -0.31 11.40 -24.56
N LEU A 220 0.73 11.91 -25.22
CA LEU A 220 0.72 13.24 -25.84
C LEU A 220 -0.27 13.31 -27.00
N ASP A 221 -0.72 14.53 -27.30
CA ASP A 221 -1.58 14.82 -28.45
C ASP A 221 -1.11 16.08 -29.18
N ASN A 222 -1.65 16.35 -30.37
CA ASN A 222 -1.39 17.56 -31.18
C ASN A 222 0.09 17.81 -31.56
N LEU A 223 0.95 16.78 -31.54
CA LEU A 223 2.38 16.92 -31.84
C LEU A 223 2.66 17.43 -33.27
N GLU A 224 1.76 17.18 -34.23
CA GLU A 224 1.89 17.68 -35.61
C GLU A 224 2.02 19.20 -35.69
N SER A 225 1.50 19.91 -34.68
CA SER A 225 1.51 21.36 -34.64
C SER A 225 2.89 21.94 -34.36
N LEU A 226 3.84 21.09 -33.95
CA LEU A 226 5.23 21.43 -33.66
C LEU A 226 6.16 21.17 -34.85
N LEU A 227 5.75 20.37 -35.84
CA LEU A 227 6.55 20.04 -37.03
C LEU A 227 6.84 21.24 -37.94
N VAL A 228 6.14 22.36 -37.75
CA VAL A 228 6.28 23.59 -38.56
C VAL A 228 7.38 24.52 -38.02
N GLY A 229 8.38 23.98 -37.31
CA GLY A 229 9.59 24.71 -36.89
C GLY A 229 9.47 25.50 -35.58
N GLY A 230 8.74 24.98 -34.58
CA GLY A 230 8.68 25.57 -33.24
C GLY A 230 9.53 24.79 -32.23
N SER A 231 10.33 25.47 -31.42
CA SER A 231 10.86 24.91 -30.17
C SER A 231 9.72 24.85 -29.15
N GLY A 232 9.23 23.64 -28.84
CA GLY A 232 8.07 23.43 -27.98
C GLY A 232 8.45 22.68 -26.71
N SER A 233 7.82 23.02 -25.59
CA SER A 233 7.90 22.30 -24.32
C SER A 233 6.49 21.86 -23.89
N PRO A 234 6.25 20.56 -23.63
CA PRO A 234 4.94 20.08 -23.17
C PRO A 234 4.66 20.61 -21.77
N ILE A 235 3.54 21.33 -21.61
CA ILE A 235 3.05 21.74 -20.28
C ILE A 235 1.68 21.12 -20.01
N ARG A 236 1.62 20.23 -19.00
CA ARG A 236 0.43 20.10 -18.14
C ARG A 236 0.84 19.55 -16.77
N ALA A 237 0.92 20.45 -15.80
CA ALA A 237 1.19 20.07 -14.41
C ALA A 237 -0.10 19.63 -13.71
N VAL A 238 -0.19 18.34 -13.37
CA VAL A 238 -0.99 17.88 -12.24
C VAL A 238 -0.09 16.98 -11.40
N ALA A 239 0.25 17.41 -10.20
CA ALA A 239 0.98 16.60 -9.21
C ALA A 239 0.22 16.66 -7.88
N PRO A 240 -0.29 15.53 -7.35
CA PRO A 240 -0.53 15.43 -5.92
C PRO A 240 0.82 15.31 -5.21
N SER A 241 1.20 16.31 -4.42
CA SER A 241 2.39 16.21 -3.58
C SER A 241 2.07 15.35 -2.34
N TYR A 242 2.80 14.26 -2.14
CA TYR A 242 2.92 13.63 -0.83
C TYR A 242 4.26 14.04 -0.23
N SER A 243 4.25 14.97 0.73
CA SER A 243 5.48 15.34 1.44
C SER A 243 5.72 14.37 2.61
N PRO A 244 6.84 13.63 2.66
CA PRO A 244 7.30 12.98 3.88
C PRO A 244 8.11 14.00 4.70
N SER A 245 7.47 15.06 5.21
CA SER A 245 8.12 15.96 6.17
C SER A 245 7.78 15.54 7.60
N ILE A 246 8.31 14.39 8.02
CA ILE A 246 8.73 14.22 9.42
C ILE A 246 10.19 13.78 9.35
N ARG A 247 11.11 14.74 9.46
CA ARG A 247 12.51 14.41 9.73
C ARG A 247 12.55 13.71 11.09
N PRO A 248 13.40 12.67 11.27
CA PRO A 248 13.71 12.19 12.61
C PRO A 248 14.33 13.35 13.38
N ALA A 249 13.82 13.61 14.59
CA ALA A 249 14.50 14.48 15.53
C ALA A 249 15.87 13.88 15.83
N GLU A 250 16.96 14.61 15.59
CA GLU A 250 18.24 14.26 16.21
C GLU A 250 18.09 14.35 17.74
N PRO A 251 18.72 13.45 18.50
CA PRO A 251 18.59 13.46 19.94
C PRO A 251 19.33 14.66 20.53
N VAL A 252 18.56 15.63 21.05
CA VAL A 252 19.08 16.64 21.98
C VAL A 252 19.40 15.94 23.30
N SER A 253 20.67 15.58 23.47
CA SER A 253 21.24 15.17 24.75
C SER A 253 21.33 16.38 25.68
N ILE A 254 20.57 16.36 26.78
CA ILE A 254 20.89 17.15 27.98
C ILE A 254 21.64 16.21 28.93
N ALA A 255 22.97 16.29 28.91
CA ALA A 255 23.79 15.87 30.04
C ALA A 255 25.03 16.76 30.18
N SER A 256 25.02 17.55 31.26
CA SER A 256 26.13 18.12 32.04
C SER A 256 27.27 18.90 31.36
N ARG A 257 27.43 20.16 31.83
CA ARG A 257 28.68 20.94 31.80
C ARG A 257 29.77 20.32 32.69
N LEU A 258 31.03 20.65 32.35
CA LEU A 258 32.33 20.39 33.01
C LEU A 258 32.91 19.00 32.67
N GLY A 259 34.09 18.78 32.08
CA GLY A 259 35.21 19.60 31.62
C GLY A 259 36.47 18.71 31.57
N ILE A 260 37.32 18.90 30.55
CA ILE A 260 38.76 18.52 30.45
C ILE A 260 39.12 17.13 29.80
N PHE A 261 40.01 17.21 28.78
CA PHE A 261 40.71 16.19 27.94
C PHE A 261 41.72 15.27 28.71
N PRO A 262 42.50 14.31 28.12
CA PRO A 262 42.61 13.79 26.73
C PRO A 262 42.71 12.23 26.53
N SER A 263 42.58 11.82 25.26
CA SER A 263 43.14 10.64 24.52
C SER A 263 43.44 9.30 25.22
N LEU A 264 42.99 8.18 24.60
CA LEU A 264 43.78 6.94 24.41
C LEU A 264 43.11 5.97 23.41
N ARG A 265 43.94 5.30 22.60
CA ARG A 265 43.64 4.19 21.67
C ARG A 265 43.16 2.95 22.42
N THR A 266 42.31 2.11 21.81
CA THR A 266 42.51 0.63 21.62
C THR A 266 41.32 -0.11 20.97
N SER A 267 41.62 -0.85 19.89
CA SER A 267 41.27 -2.26 19.59
C SER A 267 39.85 -2.85 19.78
N ARG A 268 39.30 -3.33 18.63
CA ARG A 268 38.47 -4.55 18.36
C ARG A 268 37.41 -5.01 19.37
N THR A 269 36.18 -5.19 18.87
CA THR A 269 35.49 -6.49 18.81
C THR A 269 34.44 -6.49 17.69
N LEU A 270 34.46 -7.54 16.86
CA LEU A 270 33.43 -7.85 15.86
C LEU A 270 32.22 -8.42 16.60
N GLU A 271 31.09 -7.73 16.58
CA GLU A 271 29.81 -8.30 16.98
C GLU A 271 29.22 -9.08 15.79
N HIS A 272 28.92 -10.36 16.05
CA HIS A 272 28.17 -11.22 15.15
C HIS A 272 26.73 -10.71 15.06
N THR A 273 26.37 -10.05 13.96
CA THR A 273 24.97 -9.86 13.56
C THR A 273 24.40 -11.22 13.17
N THR A 274 23.53 -11.78 14.02
CA THR A 274 22.68 -12.91 13.66
C THR A 274 21.73 -12.46 12.55
N SER A 275 22.02 -12.89 11.32
CA SER A 275 21.12 -12.75 10.17
C SER A 275 19.76 -13.34 10.52
N ALA A 276 18.68 -12.58 10.36
CA ALA A 276 17.32 -13.09 10.46
C ALA A 276 17.16 -14.25 9.46
N THR A 277 16.82 -15.44 9.96
CA THR A 277 16.59 -16.61 9.12
C THR A 277 15.22 -16.48 8.46
N MET A 278 15.18 -16.33 7.13
CA MET A 278 13.95 -16.41 6.35
C MET A 278 13.60 -17.87 6.05
N THR A 279 12.31 -18.18 6.07
CA THR A 279 11.74 -19.43 5.53
C THR A 279 10.68 -19.07 4.50
N THR A 280 10.21 -20.06 3.75
CA THR A 280 9.14 -19.90 2.76
C THR A 280 7.99 -20.82 3.13
N ALA A 281 6.75 -20.33 3.07
CA ALA A 281 5.58 -21.12 3.42
C ALA A 281 4.39 -20.82 2.51
N THR A 282 3.48 -21.80 2.43
CA THR A 282 2.22 -21.66 1.71
C THR A 282 1.12 -21.16 2.64
N PHE A 283 0.48 -20.06 2.26
CA PHE A 283 -0.63 -19.43 2.97
C PHE A 283 -1.92 -19.51 2.18
N LYS A 284 -3.05 -19.67 2.88
CA LYS A 284 -4.38 -19.75 2.27
C LYS A 284 -5.07 -18.40 2.33
N TYR A 285 -5.30 -17.79 1.17
CA TYR A 285 -6.01 -16.52 1.00
C TYR A 285 -7.43 -16.75 0.48
N ILE A 286 -8.29 -15.73 0.60
CA ILE A 286 -9.54 -15.70 -0.17
C ILE A 286 -9.21 -15.47 -1.64
N ASP A 287 -9.86 -16.19 -2.56
CA ASP A 287 -9.75 -15.98 -4.00
C ASP A 287 -10.69 -14.86 -4.46
N PRO A 288 -10.18 -13.67 -4.84
CA PRO A 288 -11.00 -12.53 -5.23
C PRO A 288 -11.89 -12.78 -6.46
N THR A 289 -11.62 -13.82 -7.25
CA THR A 289 -12.40 -14.17 -8.44
C THR A 289 -13.63 -15.03 -8.12
N SER A 290 -13.81 -15.45 -6.87
CA SER A 290 -14.79 -16.44 -6.47
C SER A 290 -16.05 -15.89 -5.78
N PHE A 291 -16.15 -14.58 -5.64
CA PHE A 291 -17.29 -13.89 -5.02
C PHE A 291 -17.44 -12.47 -5.59
N ASP A 292 -18.58 -11.83 -5.34
CA ASP A 292 -18.81 -10.43 -5.69
C ASP A 292 -18.18 -9.51 -4.62
N LEU A 293 -17.12 -8.79 -5.01
CA LEU A 293 -16.38 -7.84 -4.15
C LEU A 293 -17.25 -6.66 -3.67
N HIS A 294 -18.38 -6.40 -4.33
CA HIS A 294 -19.28 -5.30 -3.99
C HIS A 294 -20.53 -5.75 -3.21
N ALA A 295 -20.73 -7.06 -3.04
CA ALA A 295 -21.85 -7.59 -2.30
C ALA A 295 -21.73 -7.25 -0.82
N ASN A 296 -22.69 -6.48 -0.30
CA ASN A 296 -22.81 -6.16 1.13
C ASN A 296 -24.06 -6.79 1.77
N GLU A 297 -24.94 -7.39 0.97
CA GLU A 297 -26.14 -8.06 1.44
C GLU A 297 -25.79 -9.41 2.09
N PRO A 298 -26.42 -9.76 3.24
CA PRO A 298 -26.27 -11.09 3.86
C PRO A 298 -26.48 -12.21 2.85
N PHE A 299 -25.68 -13.27 2.97
CA PHE A 299 -25.69 -14.44 2.08
C PHE A 299 -25.29 -14.21 0.62
N LYS A 300 -25.16 -12.95 0.16
CA LYS A 300 -24.50 -12.59 -1.11
C LYS A 300 -23.05 -12.21 -0.90
N LYS A 301 -22.75 -11.47 0.17
CA LYS A 301 -21.38 -11.24 0.64
C LYS A 301 -20.72 -12.58 0.97
N PRO A 302 -19.40 -12.75 0.73
CA PRO A 302 -18.68 -13.94 1.16
C PRO A 302 -18.93 -14.22 2.65
N TRP A 303 -19.03 -15.50 3.01
CA TRP A 303 -19.36 -15.94 4.37
C TRP A 303 -18.59 -17.19 4.78
N ASN A 304 -18.40 -17.34 6.08
CA ASN A 304 -17.85 -18.53 6.75
C ASN A 304 -18.83 -19.04 7.79
N LYS A 305 -18.94 -20.35 7.91
CA LYS A 305 -19.56 -21.00 9.07
C LYS A 305 -18.59 -21.00 10.25
N VAL A 306 -19.11 -20.73 11.44
CA VAL A 306 -18.29 -20.73 12.67
C VAL A 306 -18.11 -22.12 13.28
N ASP A 307 -18.99 -23.06 12.94
CA ASP A 307 -19.05 -24.41 13.46
C ASP A 307 -18.38 -25.44 12.54
N GLY A 308 -17.91 -25.04 11.35
CA GLY A 308 -17.32 -25.98 10.40
C GLY A 308 -16.60 -25.30 9.21
N PRO A 309 -16.10 -26.10 8.24
CA PRO A 309 -15.29 -25.60 7.13
C PRO A 309 -16.10 -24.92 5.99
N GLY A 310 -17.41 -24.76 6.16
CA GLY A 310 -18.29 -24.20 5.13
C GLY A 310 -18.00 -22.73 4.85
N CYS A 311 -17.84 -22.38 3.57
CA CYS A 311 -17.68 -21.01 3.09
C CYS A 311 -18.24 -20.85 1.67
N SER A 312 -18.53 -19.63 1.25
CA SER A 312 -19.08 -19.31 -0.10
C SER A 312 -18.05 -18.89 -1.15
N TYR A 313 -16.77 -18.98 -0.84
CA TYR A 313 -15.68 -18.55 -1.70
C TYR A 313 -14.63 -19.65 -1.86
N LYS A 314 -13.76 -19.51 -2.85
CA LYS A 314 -12.61 -20.40 -3.04
C LYS A 314 -11.41 -19.89 -2.25
N LEU A 315 -10.55 -20.83 -1.86
CA LEU A 315 -9.27 -20.54 -1.25
C LEU A 315 -8.17 -20.60 -2.30
N LEU A 316 -7.21 -19.69 -2.19
CA LEU A 316 -6.02 -19.65 -3.02
C LEU A 316 -4.78 -19.90 -2.16
N ASP A 317 -3.98 -20.88 -2.54
CA ASP A 317 -2.69 -21.13 -1.92
C ASP A 317 -1.65 -20.22 -2.57
N ARG A 318 -0.92 -19.47 -1.73
CA ARG A 318 0.18 -18.61 -2.17
C ARG A 318 1.40 -18.82 -1.32
N GLU A 319 2.52 -19.03 -1.98
CA GLU A 319 3.82 -19.08 -1.34
C GLU A 319 4.27 -17.66 -0.98
N SER A 320 4.83 -17.48 0.22
CA SER A 320 5.39 -16.21 0.67
C SER A 320 6.57 -16.44 1.62
N SER A 321 7.51 -15.51 1.63
CA SER A 321 8.59 -15.48 2.63
C SER A 321 8.03 -15.16 4.01
N VAL A 322 8.56 -15.82 5.03
CA VAL A 322 8.22 -15.64 6.43
C VAL A 322 9.50 -15.37 7.21
N GLU A 323 9.54 -14.23 7.87
CA GLU A 323 10.68 -13.77 8.66
C GLU A 323 10.56 -14.19 10.12
N ASN A 324 11.64 -14.69 10.69
CA ASN A 324 11.71 -15.01 12.11
C ASN A 324 11.92 -13.74 12.95
N LEU A 325 11.05 -13.49 13.93
CA LEU A 325 11.09 -12.32 14.83
C LEU A 325 12.19 -12.38 15.90
N ARG A 326 12.82 -13.54 16.11
CA ARG A 326 13.84 -13.73 17.14
C ARG A 326 14.96 -12.69 17.01
N GLY A 327 15.17 -11.92 18.08
CA GLY A 327 16.21 -10.87 18.15
C GLY A 327 15.82 -9.52 17.54
N GLN A 328 14.61 -9.39 16.99
CA GLN A 328 14.09 -8.14 16.43
C GLN A 328 12.72 -7.75 17.00
N GLU A 329 12.30 -8.38 18.11
CA GLU A 329 10.97 -8.21 18.72
C GLU A 329 10.68 -6.75 19.07
N THR A 330 11.70 -5.99 19.48
CA THR A 330 11.60 -4.57 19.86
C THR A 330 11.25 -3.63 18.69
N ASN A 331 11.42 -4.07 17.44
CA ASN A 331 11.05 -3.30 16.26
C ASN A 331 9.54 -3.29 16.00
N PHE A 332 8.78 -4.16 16.68
CA PHE A 332 7.36 -4.41 16.44
C PHE A 332 6.53 -4.08 17.67
N THR A 333 5.52 -3.23 17.48
CA THR A 333 4.56 -2.84 18.50
C THR A 333 3.14 -2.98 17.96
N THR A 334 2.17 -3.09 18.86
CA THR A 334 0.76 -3.12 18.48
C THR A 334 0.35 -1.88 17.68
N ASP A 335 0.99 -0.73 17.89
CA ASP A 335 0.72 0.50 17.14
C ASP A 335 1.43 0.55 15.78
N ASN A 336 2.68 0.11 15.64
CA ASN A 336 3.39 0.24 14.36
C ASN A 336 3.13 -0.90 13.36
N SER A 337 2.96 -2.14 13.83
CA SER A 337 2.87 -3.35 12.99
C SER A 337 1.60 -4.15 13.25
N GLY A 338 0.84 -3.79 14.29
CA GLY A 338 -0.36 -4.51 14.71
C GLY A 338 -0.09 -5.68 15.65
N PHE A 339 1.16 -5.96 16.01
CA PHE A 339 1.50 -7.04 16.94
C PHE A 339 2.74 -6.72 17.78
N ALA A 340 2.86 -7.38 18.92
CA ALA A 340 4.05 -7.28 19.78
C ALA A 340 4.32 -8.61 20.48
N VAL A 341 5.57 -8.91 20.78
CA VAL A 341 5.98 -10.12 21.51
C VAL A 341 6.59 -9.73 22.84
N TYR A 342 6.20 -10.41 23.91
CA TYR A 342 6.74 -10.18 25.24
C TYR A 342 7.11 -11.49 25.93
N GLN A 343 8.15 -11.42 26.77
CA GLN A 343 8.34 -12.40 27.84
C GLN A 343 7.28 -12.17 28.92
N ALA A 344 6.51 -13.20 29.22
CA ALA A 344 5.47 -13.16 30.22
C ALA A 344 5.29 -14.56 30.87
N PRO A 345 6.23 -15.00 31.73
CA PRO A 345 6.14 -16.28 32.40
C PRO A 345 4.82 -16.50 33.14
N THR A 346 4.31 -17.72 33.13
CA THR A 346 3.10 -18.10 33.86
C THR A 346 3.29 -19.42 34.59
N LYS A 347 2.64 -19.57 35.76
CA LYS A 347 2.60 -20.84 36.50
C LYS A 347 1.25 -21.56 36.35
N LYS A 348 0.36 -21.04 35.50
CA LYS A 348 -1.03 -21.51 35.38
C LYS A 348 -1.14 -22.71 34.46
N THR A 349 -2.08 -23.61 34.76
CA THR A 349 -2.48 -24.72 33.89
C THR A 349 -3.77 -24.37 33.15
N PHE A 350 -3.98 -24.96 31.97
CA PHE A 350 -5.00 -24.50 31.02
C PHE A 350 -6.16 -25.48 30.80
N ASP A 351 -6.37 -26.43 31.72
CA ASP A 351 -7.35 -27.52 31.55
C ASP A 351 -8.75 -27.21 32.10
N ALA A 352 -8.89 -26.27 33.06
CA ALA A 352 -10.21 -25.91 33.60
C ALA A 352 -10.32 -24.48 34.18
N GLN A 353 -9.22 -23.88 34.65
CA GLN A 353 -9.27 -22.67 35.50
C GLN A 353 -8.79 -21.38 34.80
N VAL A 354 -8.86 -21.32 33.47
CA VAL A 354 -8.38 -20.16 32.68
C VAL A 354 -8.99 -18.85 33.17
N LYS A 355 -10.31 -18.81 33.39
CA LYS A 355 -11.02 -17.59 33.82
C LYS A 355 -10.64 -17.14 35.23
N GLU A 356 -10.44 -18.09 36.13
CA GLU A 356 -10.17 -17.84 37.55
C GLU A 356 -8.71 -17.43 37.78
N GLU A 357 -7.79 -17.96 36.98
CA GLU A 357 -6.37 -17.87 37.26
C GLU A 357 -5.56 -17.09 36.23
N TYR A 358 -5.86 -17.24 34.94
CA TYR A 358 -5.03 -16.67 33.86
C TYR A 358 -5.54 -15.30 33.39
N TYR A 359 -6.83 -15.01 33.51
CA TYR A 359 -7.40 -13.73 33.09
C TYR A 359 -6.81 -12.53 33.84
N ALA A 360 -6.49 -12.70 35.13
CA ALA A 360 -5.83 -11.65 35.92
C ALA A 360 -4.42 -11.34 35.38
N GLU A 361 -3.63 -12.38 35.04
CA GLU A 361 -2.29 -12.20 34.45
C GLU A 361 -2.37 -11.53 33.08
N VAL A 362 -3.39 -11.84 32.28
CA VAL A 362 -3.62 -11.20 30.98
C VAL A 362 -3.99 -9.72 31.13
N GLU A 363 -4.88 -9.38 32.05
CA GLU A 363 -5.23 -7.98 32.31
C GLU A 363 -4.01 -7.17 32.78
N GLU A 364 -3.23 -7.71 33.71
CA GLU A 364 -2.01 -7.07 34.20
C GLU A 364 -0.98 -6.87 33.08
N LEU A 365 -0.76 -7.89 32.25
CA LEU A 365 0.11 -7.81 31.09
C LEU A 365 -0.32 -6.67 30.15
N ILE A 366 -1.61 -6.61 29.79
CA ILE A 366 -2.13 -5.57 28.89
C ILE A 366 -1.92 -4.17 29.49
N ARG A 367 -2.25 -3.97 30.76
CA ARG A 367 -2.06 -2.68 31.45
C ARG A 367 -0.59 -2.26 31.53
N ASN A 368 0.31 -3.22 31.74
CA ASN A 368 1.74 -2.96 31.86
C ASN A 368 2.41 -2.67 30.50
N LYS A 369 1.94 -3.31 29.42
CA LYS A 369 2.57 -3.20 28.10
C LYS A 369 1.94 -2.16 27.20
N LEU A 370 0.67 -1.80 27.40
CA LEU A 370 -0.02 -0.78 26.61
C LEU A 370 -0.21 0.49 27.45
N PRO A 371 0.37 1.63 27.03
CA PRO A 371 0.33 2.85 27.83
C PRO A 371 -1.06 3.49 27.85
N GLY A 372 -1.53 3.88 29.04
CA GLY A 372 -2.78 4.62 29.20
C GLY A 372 -4.05 3.78 29.27
N VAL A 373 -3.94 2.45 29.40
CA VAL A 373 -5.11 1.57 29.56
C VAL A 373 -5.85 1.87 30.88
N LYS A 374 -7.12 2.24 30.77
CA LYS A 374 -8.02 2.45 31.92
C LYS A 374 -8.82 1.21 32.26
N LYS A 375 -9.29 0.47 31.25
CA LYS A 375 -10.15 -0.71 31.45
C LYS A 375 -9.81 -1.81 30.45
N VAL A 376 -9.80 -3.04 30.94
CA VAL A 376 -9.69 -4.27 30.14
C VAL A 376 -10.92 -5.11 30.42
N VAL A 377 -11.56 -5.65 29.39
CA VAL A 377 -12.68 -6.59 29.52
C VAL A 377 -12.36 -7.81 28.67
N ILE A 378 -12.10 -8.93 29.34
CA ILE A 378 -11.88 -10.22 28.68
C ILE A 378 -13.25 -10.86 28.46
N PHE A 379 -13.61 -11.11 27.20
CA PHE A 379 -14.95 -11.59 26.86
C PHE A 379 -14.99 -13.06 26.46
N ASP A 380 -13.91 -13.60 25.89
CA ASP A 380 -13.78 -15.03 25.65
C ASP A 380 -12.30 -15.49 25.61
N HIS A 381 -12.11 -16.79 25.52
CA HIS A 381 -10.85 -17.38 25.11
C HIS A 381 -11.11 -18.60 24.23
N THR A 382 -10.12 -19.00 23.46
CA THR A 382 -10.17 -20.22 22.64
C THR A 382 -8.88 -21.00 22.80
N ILE A 383 -9.01 -22.30 23.11
CA ILE A 383 -7.88 -23.24 23.10
C ILE A 383 -7.94 -24.05 21.81
N ARG A 384 -6.80 -24.16 21.12
CA ARG A 384 -6.65 -24.98 19.91
C ARG A 384 -5.57 -26.03 20.16
N ARG A 385 -5.89 -27.29 19.86
CA ARG A 385 -4.98 -28.43 20.01
C ARG A 385 -4.88 -29.20 18.70
N ARG A 386 -3.67 -29.57 18.31
CA ARG A 386 -3.39 -30.34 17.09
C ARG A 386 -3.26 -31.83 17.41
N GLU A 387 -4.34 -32.37 17.97
CA GLU A 387 -4.45 -33.78 18.39
C GLU A 387 -5.68 -34.43 17.74
N LYS A 388 -5.62 -35.75 17.55
CA LYS A 388 -6.72 -36.50 16.94
C LYS A 388 -7.98 -36.38 17.81
N GLY A 389 -9.08 -35.90 17.23
CA GLY A 389 -10.36 -35.72 17.92
C GLY A 389 -10.53 -34.37 18.63
N SER A 390 -9.56 -33.45 18.51
CA SER A 390 -9.72 -32.08 19.01
C SER A 390 -10.82 -31.33 18.25
N ALA A 391 -11.70 -30.64 18.99
CA ALA A 391 -12.81 -29.88 18.42
C ALA A 391 -12.35 -28.72 17.50
N ARG A 392 -11.19 -28.12 17.81
CA ARG A 392 -10.63 -26.98 17.06
C ARG A 392 -9.17 -27.17 16.71
N SER A 393 -8.90 -27.17 15.41
CA SER A 393 -7.54 -27.15 14.85
C SER A 393 -7.05 -25.71 14.58
N PRO A 394 -5.74 -25.51 14.37
CA PRO A 394 -5.17 -24.26 13.86
C PRO A 394 -5.87 -23.76 12.58
N VAL A 395 -6.27 -22.47 12.55
CA VAL A 395 -6.87 -21.83 11.36
C VAL A 395 -5.79 -21.45 10.37
N GLN A 396 -5.94 -21.84 9.11
CA GLN A 396 -4.94 -21.59 8.04
C GLN A 396 -5.35 -20.49 7.05
N LEU A 397 -6.60 -20.01 7.13
CA LEU A 397 -7.04 -18.83 6.37
C LEU A 397 -6.34 -17.60 6.93
N VAL A 398 -5.71 -16.79 6.07
CA VAL A 398 -5.23 -15.45 6.44
C VAL A 398 -6.43 -14.55 6.70
N HIS A 399 -6.56 -14.06 7.93
CA HIS A 399 -7.72 -13.29 8.38
C HIS A 399 -7.35 -12.20 9.39
N LEU A 400 -8.28 -11.27 9.60
CA LEU A 400 -8.31 -10.33 10.72
C LEU A 400 -9.68 -10.44 11.38
N ASP A 401 -9.70 -10.73 12.68
CA ASP A 401 -10.89 -11.13 13.43
C ASP A 401 -12.05 -10.12 13.42
N GLN A 402 -11.75 -8.84 13.25
CA GLN A 402 -12.73 -7.78 13.46
C GLN A 402 -12.74 -6.80 12.29
N THR A 403 -13.94 -6.56 11.78
CA THR A 403 -14.24 -5.32 11.06
C THR A 403 -14.60 -4.22 12.05
N PRO A 404 -14.62 -2.92 11.64
CA PRO A 404 -15.09 -1.85 12.52
C PRO A 404 -16.46 -2.11 13.12
N LYS A 405 -17.39 -2.61 12.30
CA LYS A 405 -18.75 -2.98 12.73
C LYS A 405 -18.71 -4.12 13.75
N ALA A 406 -17.94 -5.16 13.50
CA ALA A 406 -17.81 -6.29 14.42
C ALA A 406 -17.20 -5.86 15.76
N ALA A 407 -16.20 -4.98 15.74
CA ALA A 407 -15.56 -4.47 16.94
C ALA A 407 -16.52 -3.66 17.82
N GLU A 408 -17.32 -2.75 17.24
CA GLU A 408 -18.35 -2.02 17.98
C GLU A 408 -19.40 -2.98 18.57
N MET A 409 -19.85 -3.97 17.79
CA MET A 409 -20.81 -4.98 18.27
C MET A 409 -20.25 -5.79 19.46
N ARG A 410 -18.92 -6.00 19.54
CA ARG A 410 -18.30 -6.63 20.71
C ARG A 410 -18.35 -5.75 21.94
N VAL A 411 -18.12 -4.45 21.80
CA VAL A 411 -18.30 -3.49 22.91
C VAL A 411 -19.74 -3.57 23.42
N ARG A 412 -20.72 -3.40 22.54
CA ARG A 412 -22.15 -3.41 22.90
C ARG A 412 -22.63 -4.74 23.51
N ARG A 413 -22.03 -5.87 23.12
CA ARG A 413 -22.38 -7.19 23.66
C ARG A 413 -21.84 -7.43 25.08
N HIS A 414 -20.65 -6.91 25.37
CA HIS A 414 -19.91 -7.28 26.59
C HIS A 414 -19.82 -6.14 27.62
N ILE A 415 -20.28 -4.94 27.28
CA ILE A 415 -20.34 -3.77 28.16
C ILE A 415 -21.80 -3.37 28.38
N PRO A 416 -22.21 -3.00 29.60
CA PRO A 416 -23.54 -2.45 29.84
C PRO A 416 -23.84 -1.25 28.95
N GLU A 417 -25.05 -1.16 28.39
CA GLU A 417 -25.42 -0.17 27.36
C GLU A 417 -25.00 1.27 27.70
N ALA A 418 -25.31 1.74 28.91
CA ALA A 418 -25.00 3.09 29.35
C ALA A 418 -23.48 3.37 29.41
N GLU A 419 -22.68 2.36 29.71
CA GLU A 419 -21.22 2.48 29.72
C GLU A 419 -20.63 2.33 28.30
N ALA A 420 -21.21 1.45 27.48
CA ALA A 420 -20.78 1.23 26.10
C ALA A 420 -20.83 2.52 25.28
N GLU A 421 -21.91 3.30 25.41
CA GLU A 421 -22.07 4.60 24.75
C GLU A 421 -20.96 5.61 25.11
N GLU A 422 -20.50 5.62 26.36
CA GLU A 422 -19.39 6.50 26.76
C GLU A 422 -18.04 5.96 26.29
N LEU A 423 -17.81 4.65 26.40
CA LEU A 423 -16.55 4.04 26.00
C LEU A 423 -16.30 4.10 24.48
N LEU A 424 -17.35 4.02 23.67
CA LEU A 424 -17.26 4.12 22.20
C LEU A 424 -16.85 5.52 21.71
N LYS A 425 -17.00 6.56 22.54
CA LYS A 425 -16.49 7.92 22.22
C LYS A 425 -14.97 8.03 22.39
N GLY A 426 -14.36 7.14 23.17
CA GLY A 426 -12.94 7.11 23.45
C GLY A 426 -12.17 6.17 22.51
N ARG A 427 -10.84 6.11 22.69
CA ARG A 427 -10.04 5.07 22.04
C ARG A 427 -10.35 3.74 22.73
N TYR A 428 -10.72 2.76 21.92
CA TYR A 428 -10.76 1.35 22.30
C TYR A 428 -10.08 0.46 21.24
N GLN A 429 -9.63 -0.70 21.70
CA GLN A 429 -8.98 -1.73 20.89
C GLN A 429 -9.57 -3.10 21.20
N ILE A 430 -9.38 -4.03 20.27
CA ILE A 430 -9.50 -5.47 20.54
C ILE A 430 -8.10 -6.07 20.40
N ILE A 431 -7.59 -6.69 21.46
CA ILE A 431 -6.29 -7.36 21.49
C ILE A 431 -6.52 -8.83 21.85
N ASN A 432 -6.00 -9.72 21.01
CA ASN A 432 -5.87 -11.13 21.34
C ASN A 432 -4.50 -11.36 21.98
N VAL A 433 -4.48 -12.02 23.14
CA VAL A 433 -3.25 -12.50 23.79
C VAL A 433 -3.08 -13.97 23.44
N TRP A 434 -2.15 -14.24 22.53
CA TRP A 434 -1.85 -15.57 22.03
C TRP A 434 -0.63 -16.18 22.74
N ARG A 435 -0.77 -17.41 23.24
CA ARG A 435 0.27 -18.13 23.99
C ARG A 435 0.27 -19.63 23.65
N PRO A 436 1.42 -20.26 23.38
CA PRO A 436 1.59 -21.71 23.44
C PRO A 436 1.46 -22.22 24.88
N ILE A 437 0.68 -23.27 25.15
CA ILE A 437 0.35 -23.64 26.55
C ILE A 437 1.04 -24.90 27.08
N GLU A 438 1.63 -25.72 26.21
CA GLU A 438 2.21 -27.01 26.62
C GLU A 438 3.67 -27.13 26.14
N ASN A 439 3.89 -26.94 24.85
CA ASN A 439 5.19 -27.07 24.20
C ASN A 439 5.48 -25.82 23.36
N PRO A 440 6.76 -25.59 22.97
CA PRO A 440 7.07 -24.60 21.96
C PRO A 440 6.21 -24.81 20.70
N ALA A 441 5.68 -23.72 20.14
CA ALA A 441 4.84 -23.76 18.95
C ALA A 441 5.67 -23.95 17.68
N SER A 442 6.36 -25.08 17.57
CA SER A 442 7.12 -25.46 16.37
C SER A 442 6.21 -26.02 15.28
N ASP A 443 5.17 -26.78 15.67
CA ASP A 443 4.17 -27.28 14.74
C ASP A 443 3.08 -26.23 14.49
N PHE A 444 2.79 -25.98 13.21
CA PHE A 444 1.80 -24.97 12.79
C PHE A 444 1.91 -23.62 13.52
N PRO A 445 3.08 -22.95 13.59
CA PRO A 445 3.23 -21.69 14.31
C PRO A 445 2.27 -20.60 13.83
N LEU A 446 2.09 -19.58 14.66
CA LEU A 446 1.33 -18.40 14.32
C LEU A 446 2.20 -17.43 13.50
N ALA A 447 1.77 -17.14 12.27
CA ALA A 447 2.30 -16.03 11.49
C ALA A 447 1.37 -14.81 11.57
N VAL A 448 1.97 -13.64 11.52
CA VAL A 448 1.33 -12.32 11.48
C VAL A 448 1.85 -11.53 10.29
N ILE A 449 1.01 -10.72 9.67
CA ILE A 449 1.42 -9.77 8.63
C ILE A 449 1.75 -8.45 9.32
N ASP A 450 2.91 -7.87 9.00
CA ASP A 450 3.23 -6.50 9.38
C ASP A 450 2.25 -5.55 8.69
N TRP A 451 1.42 -4.87 9.49
CA TRP A 451 0.41 -3.94 9.03
C TRP A 451 0.92 -2.96 7.96
N ARG A 452 2.17 -2.49 8.07
CA ARG A 452 2.79 -1.53 7.12
C ARG A 452 2.95 -2.07 5.70
N SER A 453 2.78 -3.38 5.53
CA SER A 453 2.84 -4.09 4.25
C SER A 453 1.47 -4.47 3.70
N LEU A 454 0.40 -4.21 4.47
CA LEU A 454 -0.98 -4.53 4.13
C LEU A 454 -1.70 -3.29 3.60
N ARG A 455 -2.53 -3.45 2.57
CA ARG A 455 -3.39 -2.38 2.05
C ARG A 455 -4.84 -2.60 2.44
N PRO A 456 -5.63 -1.53 2.64
CA PRO A 456 -7.06 -1.66 2.89
C PRO A 456 -7.81 -2.49 1.83
N SER A 457 -7.39 -2.44 0.56
CA SER A 457 -7.95 -3.22 -0.55
C SER A 457 -7.70 -4.73 -0.43
N ASP A 458 -6.73 -5.14 0.38
CA ASP A 458 -6.42 -6.55 0.60
C ASP A 458 -7.43 -7.18 1.61
N LEU A 459 -8.22 -6.35 2.33
CA LEU A 459 -9.19 -6.80 3.34
C LEU A 459 -10.59 -6.96 2.74
N VAL A 460 -11.11 -8.19 2.78
CA VAL A 460 -12.44 -8.54 2.29
C VAL A 460 -13.36 -8.84 3.47
N LYS A 461 -14.46 -8.10 3.60
CA LYS A 461 -15.46 -8.35 4.65
C LYS A 461 -16.16 -9.69 4.40
N VAL A 462 -16.16 -10.55 5.41
CA VAL A 462 -16.77 -11.89 5.36
C VAL A 462 -17.74 -12.04 6.52
N ASP A 463 -18.98 -12.42 6.22
CA ASP A 463 -19.99 -12.71 7.24
C ASP A 463 -19.67 -14.00 8.00
N LEU A 464 -19.96 -14.01 9.29
CA LEU A 464 -19.88 -15.21 10.13
C LEU A 464 -21.29 -15.74 10.37
N LEU A 465 -21.54 -16.95 9.85
CA LEU A 465 -22.79 -17.69 9.98
C LEU A 465 -22.77 -18.55 11.23
N TYR A 466 -23.76 -18.32 12.10
CA TYR A 466 -24.00 -19.09 13.31
C TYR A 466 -25.26 -19.95 13.14
N PRO A 467 -25.29 -21.19 13.63
CA PRO A 467 -26.53 -21.95 13.72
C PRO A 467 -27.58 -21.19 14.52
N LYS A 468 -28.84 -21.19 14.10
CA LYS A 468 -29.94 -20.58 14.86
C LYS A 468 -30.17 -21.25 16.22
N SER A 469 -29.80 -22.53 16.32
CA SER A 469 -29.82 -23.31 17.57
C SER A 469 -28.55 -23.14 18.42
N PHE A 470 -27.60 -22.30 17.99
CA PHE A 470 -26.33 -22.14 18.68
C PHE A 470 -26.56 -21.57 20.09
N GLN A 471 -26.31 -22.40 21.10
CA GLN A 471 -26.15 -21.98 22.48
C GLN A 471 -24.66 -21.72 22.71
N GLU A 472 -24.31 -20.58 23.29
CA GLU A 472 -22.91 -20.17 23.56
C GLU A 472 -22.13 -21.12 24.50
N LEU A 473 -22.73 -22.23 24.94
CA LEU A 473 -22.26 -23.11 26.01
C LEU A 473 -21.88 -24.54 25.58
N GLY A 474 -21.89 -24.89 24.29
CA GLY A 474 -21.54 -26.26 23.87
C GLY A 474 -21.13 -26.40 22.40
N GLU A 475 -19.99 -27.06 22.17
CA GLU A 475 -19.41 -27.31 20.85
C GLU A 475 -20.01 -28.59 20.26
N VAL A 476 -20.92 -28.45 19.28
CA VAL A 476 -21.43 -29.57 18.49
C VAL A 476 -20.62 -29.65 17.21
N ALA A 477 -20.08 -30.82 16.88
CA ALA A 477 -19.40 -31.04 15.61
C ALA A 477 -20.39 -30.84 14.45
N PRO A 478 -19.98 -30.16 13.35
CA PRO A 478 -20.88 -29.84 12.26
C PRO A 478 -21.33 -31.11 11.53
N ASP A 479 -22.57 -31.12 11.03
CA ASP A 479 -23.01 -32.15 10.09
C ASP A 479 -22.22 -32.01 8.78
N PRO A 480 -21.41 -33.01 8.38
CA PRO A 480 -20.60 -32.96 7.16
C PRO A 480 -21.43 -32.70 5.89
N GLY A 481 -22.69 -33.17 5.86
CA GLY A 481 -23.60 -32.99 4.72
C GLY A 481 -24.11 -31.55 4.57
N SER A 482 -23.99 -30.73 5.62
CA SER A 482 -24.48 -29.34 5.63
C SER A 482 -23.43 -28.32 5.21
N THR A 483 -22.20 -28.74 4.86
CA THR A 483 -21.03 -27.83 4.69
C THR A 483 -21.33 -26.62 3.81
N GLN A 484 -22.08 -26.79 2.73
CA GLN A 484 -22.43 -25.71 1.78
C GLN A 484 -23.84 -25.13 1.97
N SER A 485 -24.67 -25.72 2.83
CA SER A 485 -26.04 -25.24 3.09
C SER A 485 -26.04 -24.08 4.08
N THR A 486 -26.78 -23.01 3.79
CA THR A 486 -27.04 -21.91 4.73
C THR A 486 -28.36 -22.07 5.49
N GLU A 487 -29.10 -23.15 5.25
CA GLU A 487 -30.35 -23.43 5.95
C GLU A 487 -30.10 -23.66 7.44
N GLY A 488 -30.89 -23.00 8.29
CA GLY A 488 -30.70 -23.07 9.75
C GLY A 488 -29.60 -22.15 10.30
N TYR A 489 -28.97 -21.32 9.47
CA TYR A 489 -27.96 -20.34 9.89
C TYR A 489 -28.48 -18.90 9.85
N GLU A 490 -27.80 -18.02 10.60
CA GLU A 490 -28.00 -16.57 10.58
C GLU A 490 -26.65 -15.84 10.68
N VAL A 491 -26.59 -14.63 10.11
CA VAL A 491 -25.40 -13.76 10.22
C VAL A 491 -25.39 -13.11 11.60
N LYS A 492 -24.36 -13.42 12.40
CA LYS A 492 -24.20 -12.89 13.78
C LYS A 492 -22.84 -12.27 14.06
N GLY A 493 -21.94 -12.27 13.08
CA GLY A 493 -20.63 -11.64 13.14
C GLY A 493 -20.09 -11.31 11.75
N GLU A 494 -18.96 -10.61 11.72
CA GLU A 494 -18.24 -10.25 10.51
C GLU A 494 -16.74 -10.23 10.84
N GLN A 495 -15.91 -10.67 9.91
CA GLN A 495 -14.45 -10.60 10.00
C GLN A 495 -13.88 -10.14 8.66
N PHE A 496 -12.57 -9.93 8.58
CA PHE A 496 -11.88 -9.81 7.30
C PHE A 496 -11.21 -11.14 6.93
N ALA A 497 -11.47 -11.63 5.71
CA ALA A 497 -10.54 -12.51 5.02
C ALA A 497 -9.58 -11.65 4.18
N VAL A 498 -8.39 -12.16 3.89
CA VAL A 498 -7.35 -11.40 3.19
C VAL A 498 -7.19 -11.92 1.77
N ALA A 499 -7.15 -11.00 0.80
CA ALA A 499 -6.80 -11.25 -0.59
C ALA A 499 -5.27 -11.31 -0.76
N PRO A 500 -4.74 -12.11 -1.71
CA PRO A 500 -3.30 -12.30 -1.84
C PRO A 500 -2.59 -11.03 -2.33
N SER A 501 -1.40 -10.77 -1.79
CA SER A 501 -0.51 -9.69 -2.24
C SER A 501 0.95 -10.09 -2.08
N VAL A 502 1.77 -9.82 -3.10
CA VAL A 502 3.23 -10.02 -3.04
C VAL A 502 3.92 -9.07 -2.08
N LYS A 503 3.22 -8.02 -1.61
CA LYS A 503 3.76 -7.05 -0.66
C LYS A 503 3.66 -7.50 0.78
N HIS A 504 2.83 -8.51 1.09
CA HIS A 504 2.65 -8.97 2.47
C HIS A 504 3.97 -9.47 3.07
N ARG A 505 4.38 -8.86 4.17
CA ARG A 505 5.53 -9.31 4.96
C ARG A 505 5.05 -10.12 6.15
N PHE A 506 5.24 -11.43 6.09
CA PHE A 506 4.93 -12.32 7.19
C PHE A 506 6.07 -12.40 8.18
N TYR A 507 5.69 -12.39 9.45
CA TYR A 507 6.56 -12.59 10.59
C TYR A 507 6.02 -13.71 11.48
N TYR A 508 6.91 -14.44 12.12
CA TYR A 508 6.55 -15.39 13.17
C TYR A 508 7.67 -15.45 14.20
N LEU A 509 7.36 -15.86 15.43
CA LEU A 509 8.38 -16.13 16.44
C LEU A 509 8.69 -17.63 16.40
N LYS A 510 9.84 -18.00 15.84
CA LYS A 510 10.24 -19.41 15.72
C LYS A 510 10.36 -20.04 17.10
N ASP A 511 9.76 -21.22 17.26
CA ASP A 511 9.75 -22.00 18.50
C ASP A 511 9.31 -21.16 19.71
N MET A 512 8.26 -20.35 19.54
CA MET A 512 7.67 -19.55 20.62
C MET A 512 7.28 -20.46 21.78
N THR A 513 7.79 -20.16 22.96
CA THR A 513 7.65 -21.01 24.16
C THR A 513 6.44 -20.60 25.00
N PRO A 514 6.00 -21.43 25.96
CA PRO A 514 4.95 -21.05 26.89
C PRO A 514 5.27 -19.88 27.81
N GLU A 515 6.53 -19.45 27.91
CA GLU A 515 6.95 -18.28 28.66
C GLU A 515 6.71 -16.95 27.90
N GLU A 516 6.26 -17.05 26.64
CA GLU A 516 6.15 -15.94 25.71
C GLU A 516 4.71 -15.72 25.29
N VAL A 517 4.37 -14.46 25.02
CA VAL A 517 3.05 -14.04 24.55
C VAL A 517 3.19 -13.14 23.34
N MET A 518 2.26 -13.30 22.39
CA MET A 518 2.11 -12.40 21.26
C MET A 518 0.78 -11.67 21.43
N LEU A 519 0.86 -10.34 21.50
CA LEU A 519 -0.31 -9.49 21.37
C LEU A 519 -0.61 -9.34 19.87
N ILE A 520 -1.82 -9.68 19.47
CA ILE A 520 -2.33 -9.49 18.11
C ILE A 520 -3.44 -8.45 18.20
N LYS A 521 -3.23 -7.29 17.58
CA LYS A 521 -4.28 -6.27 17.49
C LYS A 521 -5.30 -6.73 16.46
N CYS A 522 -6.55 -6.89 16.89
CA CYS A 522 -7.65 -7.24 15.99
C CYS A 522 -8.43 -6.02 15.52
N PHE A 523 -8.38 -4.92 16.29
CA PHE A 523 -9.00 -3.64 15.94
C PHE A 523 -8.42 -2.50 16.78
N ASP A 524 -8.38 -1.29 16.21
CA ASP A 524 -8.12 -0.04 16.93
C ASP A 524 -8.95 1.11 16.35
N SER A 525 -9.79 1.70 17.20
CA SER A 525 -10.66 2.84 16.86
C SER A 525 -9.90 4.11 16.48
N ARG A 526 -8.60 4.20 16.76
CA ARG A 526 -7.72 5.31 16.33
C ARG A 526 -6.85 4.99 15.12
N SER A 527 -6.98 3.81 14.55
CA SER A 527 -6.21 3.47 13.35
C SER A 527 -6.65 4.27 12.13
N HIS A 528 -5.73 4.45 11.18
CA HIS A 528 -5.96 5.10 9.89
C HIS A 528 -7.17 4.60 9.07
N ALA A 529 -7.71 3.40 9.37
CA ALA A 529 -8.90 2.86 8.70
C ALA A 529 -10.21 3.44 9.28
N MET A 530 -10.13 4.20 10.37
CA MET A 530 -11.25 4.86 11.04
C MET A 530 -11.36 6.32 10.60
N THR A 531 -12.55 6.90 10.75
CA THR A 531 -12.76 8.34 10.52
C THR A 531 -11.89 9.13 11.51
N ASP A 532 -11.13 10.09 11.01
CA ASP A 532 -10.15 10.88 11.79
C ASP A 532 -9.05 10.04 12.48
N GLY A 533 -8.77 8.84 11.96
CA GLY A 533 -7.75 7.94 12.46
C GLY A 533 -6.31 8.40 12.20
N GLU A 534 -5.37 7.94 13.02
CA GLU A 534 -3.95 8.27 12.93
C GLU A 534 -3.23 7.30 11.97
N THR A 535 -2.47 7.85 11.00
CA THR A 535 -1.74 7.08 9.98
C THR A 535 -0.64 6.17 10.56
N SER A 536 -0.12 6.50 11.73
CA SER A 536 0.91 5.73 12.44
C SER A 536 0.35 4.57 13.26
N ILE A 537 -0.98 4.43 13.37
CA ILE A 537 -1.63 3.39 14.17
C ILE A 537 -2.17 2.29 13.25
N ALA A 538 -1.61 1.10 13.40
CA ALA A 538 -2.06 -0.12 12.76
C ALA A 538 -3.52 -0.43 13.11
N HIS A 539 -4.33 -0.77 12.10
CA HIS A 539 -5.72 -1.18 12.30
C HIS A 539 -5.82 -2.53 13.01
N GLY A 540 -4.98 -3.47 12.60
CA GLY A 540 -4.83 -4.78 13.21
C GLY A 540 -3.70 -5.56 12.56
N ALA A 541 -3.45 -6.77 13.01
CA ALA A 541 -2.52 -7.71 12.41
C ALA A 541 -3.31 -8.91 11.85
N CYS A 542 -3.30 -9.03 10.53
CA CYS A 542 -3.78 -10.25 9.88
C CYS A 542 -2.88 -11.42 10.29
N HIS A 543 -3.47 -12.56 10.58
CA HIS A 543 -2.75 -13.69 11.14
C HIS A 543 -3.31 -15.03 10.66
N THR A 544 -2.50 -16.06 10.81
CA THR A 544 -2.82 -17.42 10.40
C THR A 544 -1.86 -18.43 11.02
N ALA A 545 -2.29 -19.68 11.12
CA ALA A 545 -1.38 -20.80 11.32
C ALA A 545 -0.81 -21.25 9.98
N PHE A 546 0.47 -21.59 9.93
CA PHE A 546 1.12 -22.08 8.72
C PHE A 546 2.03 -23.26 9.00
N PHE A 547 2.25 -24.11 8.00
CA PHE A 547 3.24 -25.17 8.10
C PHE A 547 4.65 -24.58 7.93
N ASP A 548 5.48 -24.59 8.99
CA ASP A 548 6.89 -24.23 8.89
C ASP A 548 7.67 -25.44 8.33
N PRO A 549 8.28 -25.36 7.13
CA PRO A 549 9.06 -26.46 6.56
C PRO A 549 10.27 -26.86 7.41
N GLN A 550 10.68 -26.00 8.34
CA GLN A 550 11.78 -26.26 9.27
C GLN A 550 11.33 -27.00 10.54
N THR A 551 10.04 -27.37 10.65
CA THR A 551 9.53 -28.17 11.77
C THR A 551 10.19 -29.54 11.77
N LYS A 552 10.82 -29.92 12.89
CA LYS A 552 11.48 -31.23 13.01
C LYS A 552 10.43 -32.34 13.04
N THR A 553 10.69 -33.44 12.34
CA THR A 553 9.86 -34.65 12.42
C THR A 553 9.73 -35.11 13.87
N GLY A 554 8.50 -35.38 14.31
CA GLY A 554 8.21 -35.76 15.69
C GLY A 554 8.02 -34.60 16.67
N SER A 555 8.05 -33.34 16.21
CA SER A 555 7.67 -32.20 17.04
C SER A 555 6.24 -32.39 17.58
N PRO A 556 5.99 -32.04 18.86
CA PRO A 556 4.65 -32.16 19.44
C PRO A 556 3.66 -31.26 18.69
N GLY A 557 2.41 -31.72 18.57
CA GLY A 557 1.35 -30.93 17.97
C GLY A 557 1.09 -29.65 18.74
N ARG A 558 0.79 -28.55 18.03
CA ARG A 558 0.52 -27.26 18.67
C ARG A 558 -0.60 -27.34 19.69
N GLN A 559 -0.35 -26.80 20.88
CA GLN A 559 -1.39 -26.43 21.82
C GLN A 559 -1.23 -24.95 22.18
N SER A 560 -2.29 -24.16 21.97
CA SER A 560 -2.25 -22.71 22.18
C SER A 560 -3.56 -22.20 22.73
N ILE A 561 -3.49 -21.14 23.54
CA ILE A 561 -4.63 -20.34 23.98
C ILE A 561 -4.59 -18.96 23.32
N GLU A 562 -5.77 -18.44 23.01
CA GLU A 562 -6.01 -17.08 22.58
C GLU A 562 -7.06 -16.45 23.48
N VAL A 563 -6.68 -15.41 24.24
CA VAL A 563 -7.58 -14.69 25.14
C VAL A 563 -7.94 -13.35 24.50
N ARG A 564 -9.24 -13.07 24.32
CA ARG A 564 -9.69 -11.89 23.59
C ARG A 564 -10.14 -10.78 24.54
N CYS A 565 -9.54 -9.62 24.37
CA CYS A 565 -9.66 -8.49 25.30
C CYS A 565 -10.19 -7.26 24.57
N LEU A 566 -11.22 -6.62 25.13
CA LEU A 566 -11.54 -5.21 24.86
C LEU A 566 -10.67 -4.34 25.75
N VAL A 567 -10.00 -3.34 25.18
CA VAL A 567 -9.06 -2.46 25.88
C VAL A 567 -9.47 -1.02 25.65
N PHE A 568 -9.68 -0.25 26.73
CA PHE A 568 -10.17 1.13 26.71
C PHE A 568 -9.20 2.09 27.39
N TYR A 569 -9.12 3.33 26.88
CA TYR A 569 -8.08 4.32 27.21
C TYR A 569 -8.59 5.60 27.86
#